data_AF-A0AAN8GEG8-F1
#
_entry.id   AF-A0AAN8GEG8-F1
#
_cell.length_a   1.000
_cell.length_b   1.000
_cell.length_c   1.000
_cell.angle_alpha   90.00
_cell.angle_beta   90.00
_cell.angle_gamma   90.00
#
_symmetry.space_group_name_H-M   'P 1'
#
loop_
_entity.id
_entity.type
_entity.pdbx_description
1 polymer ?
#
loop_
_entity_poly.entity_id
_entity_poly.type
_entity_poly.pdbx_seq_one_letter_code
_entity_poly.pdbx_strand_id
1 'polypeptide(L)' 'MGGLGDILNDPEIGEAMKDPEVMAAFMDIMQNPQNLMKHMGNQKVMKLIAKMKG' A
#
# COMPACT_ATOMS: atom_id res chain seq x y z
N MET A 1 12.38 -13.70 -5.56
CA MET A 1 12.12 -13.38 -4.15
C MET A 1 11.65 -11.93 -4.14
N GLY A 2 10.36 -11.70 -4.40
CA GLY A 2 9.75 -10.37 -4.22
C GLY A 2 9.56 -10.14 -2.72
N GLY A 3 10.57 -9.57 -2.08
CA GLY A 3 10.50 -9.21 -0.67
C GLY A 3 10.12 -7.74 -0.52
N LEU A 4 9.77 -7.33 0.71
CA LEU A 4 9.63 -5.92 1.10
C LEU A 4 10.79 -5.03 0.60
N GLY A 5 11.98 -5.58 0.38
CA GLY A 5 13.12 -4.87 -0.23
C GLY A 5 12.89 -4.42 -1.67
N ASP A 6 12.21 -5.20 -2.52
CA ASP A 6 11.89 -4.80 -3.90
C ASP A 6 10.77 -3.77 -3.93
N ILE A 7 9.84 -3.86 -2.98
CA ILE A 7 8.79 -2.86 -2.76
C ILE A 7 9.43 -1.52 -2.36
N LEU A 8 10.39 -1.51 -1.44
CA LEU A 8 11.09 -0.28 -1.02
C LEU A 8 12.03 0.31 -2.07
N ASN A 9 12.52 -0.51 -3.01
CA ASN A 9 13.32 -0.05 -4.14
C ASN A 9 12.49 0.54 -5.28
N ASP A 10 11.17 0.38 -5.25
CA ASP A 10 10.29 0.97 -6.24
C ASP A 10 10.02 2.45 -5.93
N PRO A 11 10.40 3.39 -6.82
CA PRO A 11 10.15 4.81 -6.61
C PRO A 11 8.65 5.13 -6.45
N GLU A 12 7.74 4.38 -7.07
CA GLU A 12 6.30 4.60 -6.87
C GLU A 12 5.85 4.22 -5.46
N ILE A 13 6.45 3.18 -4.86
CA ILE A 13 6.16 2.80 -3.47
C ILE A 13 6.83 3.78 -2.51
N GLY A 14 8.07 4.18 -2.79
CA GLY A 14 8.77 5.19 -2.00
C GLY A 14 8.00 6.52 -1.96
N GLU A 15 7.35 6.91 -3.06
CA GLU A 15 6.42 8.04 -3.10
C GLU A 15 5.09 7.73 -2.39
N ALA A 16 4.53 6.54 -2.59
CA ALA A 16 3.30 6.15 -1.91
C ALA A 16 3.46 6.12 -0.38
N MET A 17 4.60 5.67 0.16
CA MET A 17 4.87 5.70 1.61
C MET A 17 5.03 7.11 2.18
N LYS A 18 5.38 8.09 1.33
CA LYS A 18 5.39 9.51 1.71
C LYS A 18 4.01 10.14 1.66
N ASP A 19 3.06 9.47 1.01
CA ASP A 19 1.69 9.96 0.91
C ASP A 19 0.92 9.66 2.21
N PRO A 20 0.40 10.71 2.89
CA PRO A 20 -0.35 10.53 4.13
C PRO A 20 -1.62 9.69 3.92
N GLU A 21 -2.24 9.71 2.74
CA GLU A 21 -3.43 8.89 2.45
C GLU A 21 -3.11 7.39 2.44
N VAL A 22 -1.95 7.06 1.86
CA VAL A 22 -1.47 5.68 1.76
C VAL A 22 -1.03 5.16 3.12
N MET A 23 -0.29 5.98 3.89
CA MET A 23 0.10 5.63 5.25
C MET A 23 -1.14 5.40 6.13
N ALA A 24 -2.13 6.30 6.03
CA ALA A 24 -3.40 6.17 6.74
C ALA A 24 -4.15 4.91 6.33
N ALA A 25 -4.32 4.66 5.02
CA ALA A 25 -4.98 3.47 4.52
C ALA A 25 -4.25 2.19 4.93
N PHE A 26 -2.92 2.17 4.88
CA PHE A 26 -2.12 1.02 5.31
C PHE A 26 -2.32 0.73 6.80
N MET A 27 -2.31 1.76 7.65
CA MET A 27 -2.60 1.63 9.09
C MET A 27 -4.04 1.19 9.34
N ASP A 28 -5.00 1.71 8.58
CA ASP A 28 -6.41 1.34 8.66
C ASP A 28 -6.65 -0.11 8.27
N ILE A 29 -5.93 -0.61 7.26
CA ILE A 29 -5.96 -2.01 6.82
C ILE A 29 -5.30 -2.90 7.87
N MET A 30 -4.17 -2.48 8.45
CA MET A 30 -3.48 -3.23 9.52
C MET A 30 -4.33 -3.33 10.80
N GLN A 31 -5.06 -2.27 11.15
CA GLN A 31 -6.02 -2.33 12.25
C GLN A 31 -7.26 -3.15 11.90
N ASN A 32 -7.75 -3.01 10.66
CA ASN A 32 -8.93 -3.74 10.20
C ASN A 32 -8.83 -4.06 8.69
N PRO A 33 -8.64 -5.33 8.32
CA PRO A 33 -8.53 -5.76 6.92
C PRO A 33 -9.75 -5.39 6.06
N GLN A 34 -10.93 -5.15 6.66
CA GLN A 34 -12.12 -4.73 5.94
C GLN A 34 -12.03 -3.29 5.40
N ASN A 35 -11.21 -2.43 6.02
CA ASN A 35 -10.98 -1.07 5.52
C ASN A 35 -10.29 -1.07 4.15
N LEU A 36 -9.61 -2.16 3.79
CA LEU A 36 -9.06 -2.35 2.44
C LEU A 36 -10.12 -2.19 1.34
N MET A 37 -11.34 -2.69 1.58
CA MET A 37 -12.45 -2.54 0.62
C MET A 37 -12.90 -1.08 0.49
N LYS A 38 -12.79 -0.28 1.55
CA LYS A 38 -13.10 1.16 1.51
C LYS A 38 -12.02 1.93 0.73
N HIS A 39 -10.78 1.47 0.81
CA HIS A 39 -9.64 2.05 0.08
C HIS A 39 -9.40 1.44 -1.30
N MET A 40 -10.21 0.45 -1.75
CA MET A 40 -10.13 -0.08 -3.12
C MET A 40 -10.37 0.99 -4.20
N GLY A 41 -11.10 2.07 -3.87
CA GLY A 41 -11.26 3.22 -4.77
C GLY A 41 -9.99 4.08 -4.89
N ASN A 42 -9.04 3.97 -3.96
CA ASN A 42 -7.79 4.69 -4.02
C ASN A 42 -6.76 3.88 -4.83
N GLN A 43 -6.45 4.36 -6.03
CA GLN A 43 -5.52 3.70 -6.95
C GLN A 43 -4.12 3.52 -6.34
N LYS A 44 -3.67 4.40 -5.44
CA LYS A 44 -2.37 4.30 -4.78
C LYS A 44 -2.32 3.12 -3.81
N VAL A 45 -3.38 2.94 -3.02
CA VAL A 45 -3.51 1.83 -2.06
C VAL A 45 -3.63 0.50 -2.81
N MET A 46 -4.43 0.46 -3.88
CA MET A 46 -4.54 -0.70 -4.77
C MET A 46 -3.20 -1.09 -5.39
N LYS A 47 -2.41 -0.13 -5.88
CA LYS A 47 -1.07 -0.37 -6.40
C LYS A 47 -0.16 -1.00 -5.34
N LEU A 48 -0.20 -0.49 -4.10
CA LEU A 48 0.58 -1.02 -2.98
C LEU A 48 0.20 -2.46 -2.61
N ILE A 49 -1.10 -2.75 -2.51
CA ILE A 49 -1.59 -4.10 -2.21
C ILE A 49 -1.23 -5.07 -3.33
N ALA A 50 -1.39 -4.65 -4.59
CA ALA A 50 -1.00 -5.45 -5.75
C ALA A 50 0.51 -5.76 -5.75
N LYS A 51 1.33 -4.79 -5.34
CA LYS A 51 2.79 -4.95 -5.18
C LYS A 51 3.17 -5.82 -3.97
N MET A 52 2.40 -5.81 -2.88
CA MET A 52 2.62 -6.69 -1.71
C MET A 52 2.22 -8.14 -1.95
N LYS A 53 1.29 -8.39 -2.88
CA LYS A 53 0.76 -9.73 -3.15
C LYS A 53 1.61 -10.52 -4.18
N GLY A 54 2.49 -9.84 -4.92
CA GLY A 54 3.41 -10.44 -5.90
C GLY A 54 4.81 -10.61 -5.34
#